data_AF-A0A4Q6AJA7-F1
#
_entry.id   AF-A0A4Q6AJA7-F1
#
_cell.length_a   1.000
_cell.length_b   1.000
_cell.length_c   1.000
_cell.angle_alpha   90.00
_cell.angle_beta   90.00
_cell.angle_gamma   90.00
#
_symmetry.space_group_name_H-M   'P 1'
#
loop_
_entity.id
_entity.type
_entity.pdbx_description
1 polymer ?
#
loop_
_entity_poly.entity_id
_entity_poly.type
_entity_poly.pdbx_seq_one_letter_code
_entity_poly.pdbx_strand_id
1 'polypeptide(L)'
;MAVDQVITRLSPFKEAKAYVSNIRNFGSEDWIRYGTYMALISSLLVGICAFLYVGVANGVKFPGYVWFIPGGTALFVVSLAFDDIGHRTLYKEDLKAGEGHVHQMIIITAVTSVMALCLCYEHAETFAVPAIGLIALSFFYSAVDEALHWYRYLKNGLDRIEMWSHFTAITGHVLMISCWWHWYSQGYPGVSETLSNLPF
;
A
#
# COMPACT_ATOMS: atom_id res chain seq x y z
N MET A 1 8.26 7.58 -38.11
CA MET A 1 9.04 7.23 -36.90
C MET A 1 8.03 6.85 -35.84
N ALA A 2 7.97 5.58 -35.44
CA ALA A 2 6.99 5.10 -34.48
C ALA A 2 7.15 5.83 -33.14
N VAL A 3 6.02 6.23 -32.54
CA VAL A 3 5.94 6.89 -31.22
C VAL A 3 6.71 6.10 -30.15
N ASP A 4 6.85 4.79 -30.37
CA ASP A 4 7.55 3.80 -29.54
C ASP A 4 9.05 4.09 -29.32
N GLN A 5 9.73 4.82 -30.21
CA GLN A 5 11.15 5.16 -30.04
C GLN A 5 11.42 6.45 -29.24
N VAL A 6 10.38 7.24 -28.94
CA VAL A 6 10.57 8.54 -28.27
C VAL A 6 10.59 8.39 -26.73
N ILE A 7 9.83 7.44 -26.18
CA ILE A 7 9.70 7.24 -24.72
C ILE A 7 10.94 6.55 -24.12
N THR A 8 11.61 5.67 -24.87
CA THR A 8 12.87 5.02 -24.46
C THR A 8 14.04 5.98 -24.28
N ARG A 9 13.92 7.26 -24.68
CA ARG A 9 14.95 8.30 -24.52
C ARG A 9 14.65 9.35 -23.44
N LEU A 10 13.53 9.24 -22.73
CA LEU A 10 13.25 10.12 -21.61
C LEU A 10 14.06 9.68 -20.39
N SER A 11 14.66 10.64 -19.68
CA SER A 11 15.20 10.39 -18.34
C SER A 11 14.04 9.92 -17.43
N PRO A 12 14.28 9.05 -16.44
CA PRO A 12 13.22 8.52 -15.56
C PRO A 12 12.31 9.63 -14.96
N PHE A 13 12.91 10.77 -14.63
CA PHE A 13 12.17 11.93 -14.13
C PHE A 13 11.18 12.54 -15.14
N LYS A 14 11.53 12.60 -16.43
CA LYS A 14 10.63 13.12 -17.47
C LYS A 14 9.48 12.16 -17.73
N GLU A 15 9.76 10.86 -17.68
CA GLU A 15 8.75 9.81 -17.80
C GLU A 15 7.77 9.84 -16.62
N ALA A 16 8.28 9.91 -15.38
CA ALA A 16 7.44 10.06 -14.19
C ALA A 16 6.58 11.33 -14.24
N LYS A 17 7.17 12.46 -14.67
CA LYS A 17 6.42 13.71 -14.84
C LYS A 17 5.33 13.59 -15.90
N ALA A 18 5.62 12.94 -17.03
CA ALA A 18 4.63 12.71 -18.08
C ALA A 18 3.51 11.80 -17.57
N TYR A 19 3.85 10.72 -16.88
CA TYR A 19 2.91 9.79 -16.27
C TYR A 19 1.97 10.51 -15.28
N VAL A 20 2.51 11.23 -14.31
CA VAL A 20 1.72 11.99 -13.31
C VAL A 20 0.88 13.08 -13.97
N SER A 21 1.34 13.67 -15.08
CA SER A 21 0.57 14.71 -15.77
C SER A 21 -0.79 14.22 -16.32
N ASN A 22 -0.95 12.90 -16.48
CA ASN A 22 -2.25 12.30 -16.84
C ASN A 22 -3.34 12.58 -15.80
N ILE A 23 -3.01 12.93 -14.56
CA ILE A 23 -4.00 13.34 -13.55
C ILE A 23 -4.90 14.50 -14.04
N ARG A 24 -4.41 15.31 -14.99
CA ARG A 24 -5.20 16.39 -15.63
C ARG A 24 -6.35 15.88 -16.48
N ASN A 25 -6.32 14.60 -16.87
CA ASN A 25 -7.36 13.94 -17.66
C ASN A 25 -8.47 13.32 -16.78
N PHE A 26 -8.40 13.50 -15.46
CA PHE A 26 -9.42 12.98 -14.55
C PHE A 26 -10.77 13.69 -14.77
N GLY A 27 -11.82 12.89 -14.91
CA GLY A 27 -13.19 13.37 -14.74
C GLY A 27 -13.58 13.50 -13.26
N SER A 28 -14.76 14.05 -12.99
CA SER A 28 -15.27 14.19 -11.61
C SER A 28 -15.37 12.85 -10.87
N GLU A 29 -15.78 11.79 -11.56
CA GLU A 29 -15.84 10.43 -10.99
C GLU A 29 -14.45 9.88 -10.65
N ASP A 30 -13.46 10.14 -11.50
CA ASP A 30 -12.07 9.75 -11.25
C ASP A 30 -11.52 10.45 -10.00
N TRP A 31 -11.81 11.76 -9.85
CA TRP A 31 -11.43 12.53 -8.66
C TRP A 31 -12.06 12.01 -7.37
N ILE A 32 -13.35 11.66 -7.39
CA ILE A 32 -14.04 11.11 -6.22
C ILE A 32 -13.41 9.79 -5.81
N ARG A 33 -13.17 8.89 -6.78
CA ARG A 33 -12.55 7.59 -6.51
C ARG A 33 -11.12 7.72 -6.01
N TYR A 34 -10.30 8.51 -6.71
CA TYR A 34 -8.91 8.77 -6.32
C TYR A 34 -8.83 9.37 -4.91
N GLY A 35 -9.61 10.42 -4.64
CA GLY A 35 -9.64 11.07 -3.34
C GLY A 35 -10.08 10.14 -2.21
N THR A 36 -11.13 9.33 -2.45
CA THR A 36 -11.60 8.35 -1.46
C THR A 36 -10.55 7.28 -1.18
N TYR A 37 -9.91 6.77 -2.23
CA TYR A 37 -8.89 5.72 -2.11
C TYR A 37 -7.63 6.24 -1.41
N MET A 38 -7.16 7.42 -1.79
CA MET A 38 -6.02 8.07 -1.13
C MET A 38 -6.32 8.43 0.32
N ALA A 39 -7.53 8.89 0.63
CA ALA A 39 -7.94 9.13 2.01
C ALA A 39 -7.94 7.84 2.84
N LEU A 40 -8.48 6.74 2.29
CA LEU A 40 -8.51 5.44 2.95
C LEU A 40 -7.10 4.95 3.28
N ILE A 41 -6.19 4.90 2.31
CA ILE A 41 -4.84 4.34 2.53
C ILE A 41 -3.99 5.29 3.39
N SER A 42 -4.12 6.60 3.19
CA SER A 42 -3.41 7.59 4.02
C SER A 42 -3.89 7.58 5.48
N SER A 43 -5.15 7.20 5.74
CA SER A 43 -5.66 7.11 7.11
C SER A 43 -4.89 6.09 7.96
N LEU A 44 -4.43 4.98 7.36
CA LEU A 44 -3.60 4.00 8.03
C LEU A 44 -2.25 4.62 8.43
N LEU A 45 -1.58 5.31 7.49
CA LEU A 45 -0.31 5.98 7.75
C LEU A 45 -0.45 7.02 8.87
N VAL A 46 -1.47 7.87 8.78
CA VAL A 46 -1.74 8.89 9.79
C VAL A 46 -2.02 8.25 11.16
N GLY A 47 -2.83 7.19 11.20
CA GLY A 47 -3.15 6.47 12.43
C GLY A 47 -1.91 5.87 13.10
N ILE A 48 -1.05 5.17 12.34
CA ILE A 48 0.20 4.59 12.85
C ILE A 48 1.13 5.69 13.35
N CYS A 49 1.36 6.73 12.54
CA CYS A 49 2.22 7.84 12.90
C CYS A 49 1.72 8.57 14.15
N ALA A 50 0.41 8.81 14.26
CA ALA A 50 -0.19 9.45 15.42
C ALA A 50 -0.02 8.59 16.68
N PHE A 51 -0.27 7.28 16.59
CA PHE A 51 -0.09 6.35 17.70
C PHE A 51 1.37 6.33 18.19
N LEU A 52 2.33 6.13 17.27
CA LEU A 52 3.75 6.11 17.62
C LEU A 52 4.23 7.47 18.14
N TYR A 53 3.72 8.57 17.56
CA TYR A 53 4.03 9.92 18.03
C TYR A 53 3.56 10.14 19.46
N VAL A 54 2.33 9.75 19.81
CA VAL A 54 1.82 9.84 21.19
C VAL A 54 2.71 9.05 22.15
N GLY A 55 3.11 7.82 21.78
CA GLY A 55 4.02 7.03 22.61
C GLY A 55 5.36 7.74 22.83
N VAL A 56 6.03 8.16 21.76
CA VAL A 56 7.35 8.83 21.86
C VAL A 56 7.25 10.15 22.62
N ALA A 57 6.20 10.94 22.39
CA ALA A 57 5.97 12.20 23.09
C ALA A 57 5.80 12.01 24.62
N ASN A 58 5.35 10.82 25.05
CA ASN A 58 5.21 10.44 26.45
C ASN A 58 6.35 9.53 26.96
N GLY A 59 7.45 9.42 26.22
CA GLY A 59 8.67 8.73 26.65
C GLY A 59 8.71 7.22 26.38
N VAL A 60 7.72 6.66 25.68
CA VAL A 60 7.71 5.26 25.26
C VAL A 60 8.85 5.00 24.28
N LYS A 61 9.62 3.92 24.51
CA LYS A 61 10.72 3.51 23.64
C LYS A 61 10.30 2.34 22.77
N PHE A 62 9.91 2.62 21.54
CA PHE A 62 9.64 1.57 20.56
C PHE A 62 10.92 0.92 20.06
N PRO A 63 10.93 -0.41 19.83
CA PRO A 63 12.00 -1.07 19.10
C PRO A 63 12.23 -0.45 17.71
N GLY A 64 13.50 -0.40 17.28
CA GLY A 64 13.87 0.26 16.02
C GLY A 64 13.13 -0.25 14.77
N TYR A 65 12.81 -1.54 14.72
CA TYR A 65 12.10 -2.14 13.58
C TYR A 65 10.65 -1.64 13.44
N VAL A 66 10.02 -1.14 14.51
CA VAL A 66 8.64 -0.64 14.49
C VAL A 66 8.51 0.55 13.53
N TRP A 67 9.58 1.32 13.33
CA TRP A 67 9.59 2.47 12.42
C TRP A 67 9.52 2.07 10.93
N PHE A 68 9.80 0.81 10.59
CA PHE A 68 9.54 0.31 9.23
C PHE A 68 8.05 0.08 8.95
N ILE A 69 7.19 0.07 9.97
CA ILE A 69 5.74 0.01 9.79
C ILE A 69 5.25 1.30 9.09
N PRO A 70 5.36 2.51 9.68
CA PRO A 70 4.96 3.73 8.98
C PRO A 70 5.82 4.01 7.73
N GLY A 71 7.10 3.62 7.72
CA GLY A 71 7.95 3.73 6.53
C GLY A 71 7.45 2.89 5.35
N GLY A 72 7.11 1.62 5.60
CA GLY A 72 6.52 0.72 4.62
C GLY A 72 5.14 1.19 4.17
N THR A 73 4.30 1.65 5.10
CA THR A 73 3.00 2.26 4.77
C THR A 73 3.16 3.50 3.89
N ALA A 74 4.14 4.37 4.16
CA ALA A 74 4.38 5.56 3.35
C ALA A 74 4.84 5.20 1.92
N LEU A 75 5.73 4.22 1.77
CA LEU A 75 6.09 3.68 0.46
C LEU A 75 4.84 3.16 -0.27
N PHE A 76 4.00 2.39 0.41
CA PHE A 76 2.76 1.86 -0.15
C PHE A 76 1.79 2.96 -0.60
N VAL A 77 1.53 3.97 0.25
CA VAL A 77 0.67 5.13 -0.08
C VAL A 77 1.16 5.84 -1.33
N VAL A 78 2.45 6.19 -1.38
CA VAL A 78 3.01 6.90 -2.54
C VAL A 78 2.93 6.04 -3.79
N SER A 79 3.24 4.76 -3.69
CA SER A 79 3.19 3.84 -4.82
C SER A 79 1.78 3.74 -5.41
N LEU A 80 0.77 3.53 -4.55
CA LEU A 80 -0.62 3.46 -4.97
C LEU A 80 -1.16 4.79 -5.50
N ALA A 81 -0.61 5.92 -5.04
CA ALA A 81 -0.97 7.24 -5.58
C ALA A 81 -0.53 7.41 -7.03
N PHE A 82 0.61 6.82 -7.42
CA PHE A 82 1.05 6.80 -8.82
C PHE A 82 0.22 5.80 -9.61
N ASP A 83 0.13 4.57 -9.13
CA ASP A 83 -0.62 3.49 -9.76
C ASP A 83 -2.08 3.88 -10.08
N ASP A 84 -2.80 4.49 -9.13
CA ASP A 84 -4.19 4.90 -9.35
C ASP A 84 -4.31 6.00 -10.43
N ILE A 85 -3.27 6.80 -10.70
CA ILE A 85 -3.28 7.74 -11.85
C ILE A 85 -3.37 6.95 -13.16
N GLY A 86 -2.58 5.88 -13.31
CA GLY A 86 -2.62 5.00 -14.47
C GLY A 86 -3.98 4.33 -14.64
N HIS A 87 -4.49 3.75 -13.57
CA HIS A 87 -5.82 3.13 -13.51
C HIS A 87 -6.96 4.06 -13.92
N ARG A 88 -6.89 5.33 -13.54
CA ARG A 88 -7.89 6.35 -13.87
C ARG A 88 -7.66 6.99 -15.23
N THR A 89 -6.65 6.58 -15.99
CA THR A 89 -6.35 7.20 -17.30
C THR A 89 -5.94 6.21 -18.37
N LEU A 90 -4.81 5.55 -18.21
CA LEU A 90 -4.16 4.69 -19.20
C LEU A 90 -4.74 3.27 -19.22
N TYR A 91 -5.15 2.73 -18.07
CA TYR A 91 -5.46 1.29 -17.90
C TYR A 91 -6.93 1.01 -17.57
N LYS A 92 -7.85 1.91 -17.93
CA LYS A 92 -9.29 1.77 -17.59
C LYS A 92 -9.90 0.47 -18.12
N GLU A 93 -9.48 0.01 -19.29
CA GLU A 93 -10.04 -1.20 -19.90
C GLU A 93 -9.45 -2.48 -19.29
N ASP A 94 -8.16 -2.48 -18.94
CA ASP A 94 -7.52 -3.60 -18.24
C ASP A 94 -8.14 -3.81 -16.85
N LEU A 95 -8.42 -2.72 -16.13
CA LEU A 95 -9.18 -2.74 -14.87
C LEU A 95 -10.55 -3.42 -15.00
N LYS A 96 -11.29 -3.12 -16.08
CA LYS A 96 -12.59 -3.74 -16.35
C LYS A 96 -12.47 -5.21 -16.75
N ALA A 97 -11.34 -5.61 -17.33
CA ALA A 97 -11.09 -6.96 -17.81
C ALA A 97 -10.81 -7.97 -16.69
N GLY A 98 -10.62 -7.52 -15.45
CA GLY A 98 -10.56 -8.38 -14.27
C GLY A 98 -9.59 -7.90 -13.18
N GLU A 99 -8.63 -7.04 -13.51
CA GLU A 99 -7.63 -6.52 -12.57
C GLU A 99 -8.29 -5.81 -11.37
N GLY A 100 -9.38 -5.06 -11.62
CA GLY A 100 -10.14 -4.40 -10.56
C GLY A 100 -10.76 -5.35 -9.52
N HIS A 101 -11.06 -6.60 -9.88
CA HIS A 101 -11.51 -7.61 -8.92
C HIS A 101 -10.38 -8.12 -8.04
N VAL A 102 -9.17 -8.24 -8.60
CA VAL A 102 -7.97 -8.61 -7.83
C VAL A 102 -7.65 -7.52 -6.81
N HIS A 103 -7.71 -6.24 -7.21
CA HIS A 103 -7.52 -5.11 -6.30
C HIS A 103 -8.50 -5.12 -5.12
N GLN A 104 -9.78 -5.41 -5.37
CA GLN A 104 -10.77 -5.53 -4.29
C GLN A 104 -10.41 -6.62 -3.28
N MET A 105 -9.92 -7.78 -3.75
CA MET A 105 -9.49 -8.86 -2.88
C MET A 105 -8.24 -8.48 -2.07
N ILE A 106 -7.28 -7.78 -2.69
CA ILE A 106 -6.10 -7.24 -2.00
C ILE A 106 -6.54 -6.28 -0.89
N ILE A 107 -7.42 -5.32 -1.18
CA ILE A 107 -7.88 -4.33 -0.20
C ILE A 107 -8.55 -5.02 0.98
N ILE A 108 -9.50 -5.93 0.72
CA ILE A 108 -10.24 -6.62 1.77
C ILE A 108 -9.27 -7.42 2.65
N THR A 109 -8.38 -8.21 2.06
CA THR A 109 -7.44 -9.06 2.81
C THR A 109 -6.39 -8.24 3.56
N ALA A 110 -5.83 -7.20 2.95
CA ALA A 110 -4.83 -6.34 3.58
C ALA A 110 -5.42 -5.54 4.75
N VAL A 111 -6.54 -4.84 4.54
CA VAL A 111 -7.17 -4.01 5.59
C VAL A 111 -7.62 -4.89 6.76
N THR A 112 -8.30 -6.00 6.47
CA THR A 112 -8.77 -6.90 7.54
C THR A 112 -7.61 -7.59 8.27
N SER A 113 -6.49 -7.86 7.60
CA SER A 113 -5.29 -8.39 8.28
C SER A 113 -4.71 -7.42 9.30
N VAL A 114 -4.63 -6.12 8.96
CA VAL A 114 -4.17 -5.08 9.88
C VAL A 114 -5.14 -4.91 11.05
N MET A 115 -6.44 -4.92 10.78
CA MET A 115 -7.45 -4.89 11.86
C MET A 115 -7.33 -6.11 12.78
N ALA A 116 -7.14 -7.30 12.22
CA ALA A 116 -6.95 -8.53 13.00
C ALA A 116 -5.64 -8.47 13.82
N LEU A 117 -4.56 -7.91 13.27
CA LEU A 117 -3.32 -7.66 13.99
C LEU A 117 -3.54 -6.70 15.18
N CYS A 118 -4.28 -5.60 15.00
CA CYS A 118 -4.64 -4.72 16.11
C CYS A 118 -5.43 -5.47 17.19
N LEU A 119 -6.42 -6.28 16.80
CA LEU A 119 -7.22 -7.09 17.72
C LEU A 119 -6.40 -8.16 18.45
N CYS A 120 -5.28 -8.61 17.88
CA CYS A 120 -4.37 -9.53 18.57
C CYS A 120 -3.75 -8.94 19.84
N TYR A 121 -3.79 -7.62 20.07
CA TYR A 121 -3.28 -7.03 21.30
C TYR A 121 -4.02 -7.54 22.55
N GLU A 122 -5.35 -7.67 22.50
CA GLU A 122 -6.17 -8.19 23.61
C GLU A 122 -6.72 -9.61 23.34
N HIS A 123 -6.79 -10.02 22.08
CA HIS A 123 -7.49 -11.23 21.66
C HIS A 123 -6.65 -12.14 20.74
N ALA A 124 -5.35 -12.26 21.04
CA ALA A 124 -4.39 -13.03 20.25
C ALA A 124 -4.87 -14.45 19.93
N GLU A 125 -5.43 -15.18 20.90
CA GLU A 125 -5.91 -16.55 20.71
C GLU A 125 -6.99 -16.69 19.63
N THR A 126 -7.80 -15.64 19.43
CA THR A 126 -8.87 -15.63 18.43
C THR A 126 -8.39 -15.11 17.08
N PHE A 127 -7.58 -14.04 17.07
CA PHE A 127 -7.28 -13.30 15.85
C PHE A 127 -5.94 -13.62 15.20
N ALA A 128 -5.02 -14.33 15.87
CA ALA A 128 -3.72 -14.63 15.28
C ALA A 128 -3.81 -15.50 14.02
N VAL A 129 -4.65 -16.55 14.05
CA VAL A 129 -4.85 -17.44 12.90
C VAL A 129 -5.57 -16.74 11.74
N PRO A 130 -6.68 -16.00 11.96
CA PRO A 130 -7.25 -15.14 10.92
C PRO A 130 -6.25 -14.12 10.36
N ALA A 131 -5.47 -13.45 11.22
CA ALA A 131 -4.50 -12.45 10.79
C ALA A 131 -3.46 -13.04 9.83
N ILE A 132 -2.82 -14.16 10.18
CA ILE A 132 -1.82 -14.78 9.30
C ILE A 132 -2.43 -15.33 8.01
N GLY A 133 -3.66 -15.85 8.06
CA GLY A 133 -4.39 -16.29 6.86
C GLY A 133 -4.67 -15.13 5.90
N LEU A 134 -5.13 -13.99 6.43
CA LEU A 134 -5.40 -12.79 5.63
C LEU A 134 -4.11 -12.16 5.09
N ILE A 135 -3.01 -12.17 5.85
CA ILE A 135 -1.68 -11.77 5.37
C ILE A 135 -1.23 -12.66 4.21
N ALA A 136 -1.38 -13.98 4.34
CA ALA A 136 -1.00 -14.90 3.27
C ALA A 136 -1.83 -14.66 2.00
N LEU A 137 -3.13 -14.44 2.14
CA LEU A 137 -4.01 -14.10 1.03
C LEU A 137 -3.66 -12.75 0.40
N SER A 138 -3.33 -11.74 1.20
CA SER A 138 -2.95 -10.42 0.66
C SER A 138 -1.69 -10.50 -0.19
N PHE A 139 -0.68 -11.30 0.22
CA PHE A 139 0.48 -11.58 -0.60
C PHE A 139 0.16 -12.40 -1.85
N PHE A 140 -0.71 -13.42 -1.73
CA PHE A 140 -1.14 -14.21 -2.88
C PHE A 140 -1.79 -13.34 -3.95
N TYR A 141 -2.78 -12.52 -3.58
CA TYR A 141 -3.45 -11.64 -4.53
C TYR A 141 -2.52 -10.54 -5.07
N SER A 142 -1.59 -10.02 -4.26
CA SER A 142 -0.56 -9.08 -4.75
C SER A 142 0.35 -9.73 -5.79
N ALA A 143 0.69 -11.02 -5.66
CA ALA A 143 1.49 -11.74 -6.65
C ALA A 143 0.72 -12.00 -7.95
N VAL A 144 -0.60 -12.24 -7.85
CA VAL A 144 -1.48 -12.35 -9.02
C VAL A 144 -1.55 -11.02 -9.77
N ASP A 145 -1.70 -9.92 -9.05
CA ASP A 145 -1.71 -8.55 -9.60
C ASP A 145 -0.38 -8.25 -10.31
N GLU A 146 0.75 -8.47 -9.64
CA GLU A 146 2.09 -8.30 -10.21
C GLU A 146 2.28 -9.12 -11.50
N ALA A 147 1.75 -10.34 -11.56
CA ALA A 147 1.80 -11.15 -12.77
C ALA A 147 1.00 -10.55 -13.94
N LEU A 148 -0.13 -9.89 -13.67
CA LEU A 148 -0.90 -9.16 -14.69
C LEU A 148 -0.12 -7.95 -15.21
N HIS A 149 0.54 -7.19 -14.32
CA HIS A 149 1.39 -6.07 -14.72
C HIS A 149 2.59 -6.52 -15.56
N TRP A 150 3.28 -7.59 -15.17
CA TRP A 150 4.36 -8.17 -15.99
C TRP A 150 3.86 -8.66 -17.34
N TYR A 151 2.71 -9.33 -17.39
CA TYR A 151 2.12 -9.77 -18.65
C TYR A 151 1.84 -8.58 -19.58
N ARG A 152 1.26 -7.50 -19.05
CA ARG A 152 0.98 -6.27 -19.81
C ARG A 152 2.28 -5.62 -20.28
N TYR A 153 3.27 -5.49 -19.40
CA TYR A 153 4.57 -4.92 -19.72
C TYR A 153 5.27 -5.68 -20.86
N LEU A 154 5.28 -7.02 -20.79
CA LEU A 154 5.89 -7.87 -21.82
C LEU A 154 5.14 -7.80 -23.15
N LYS A 155 3.81 -7.65 -23.13
CA LYS A 155 2.98 -7.57 -24.33
C LYS A 155 3.06 -6.21 -25.04
N ASN A 156 3.03 -5.12 -24.26
CA ASN A 156 2.83 -3.76 -24.79
C ASN A 156 4.09 -2.88 -24.71
N GLY A 157 5.13 -3.31 -23.98
CA GLY A 157 6.47 -2.70 -24.00
C GLY A 157 6.62 -1.31 -23.38
N LEU A 158 5.57 -0.77 -22.75
CA LEU A 158 5.53 0.62 -22.26
C LEU A 158 4.82 0.69 -20.89
N ASP A 159 5.54 0.36 -19.80
CA ASP A 159 4.93 0.45 -18.46
C ASP A 159 5.89 0.65 -17.27
N ARG A 160 7.05 1.28 -17.50
CA ARG A 160 8.12 1.28 -16.47
C ARG A 160 7.74 1.97 -15.16
N ILE A 161 6.98 3.07 -15.23
CA ILE A 161 6.59 3.81 -14.02
C ILE A 161 5.64 2.98 -13.16
N GLU A 162 4.72 2.27 -13.77
CA GLU A 162 3.82 1.37 -13.05
C GLU A 162 4.57 0.17 -12.48
N MET A 163 5.48 -0.45 -13.24
CA MET A 163 6.33 -1.52 -12.70
C MET A 163 7.14 -1.05 -11.48
N TRP A 164 7.63 0.20 -11.48
CA TRP A 164 8.30 0.77 -10.31
C TRP A 164 7.35 1.06 -9.15
N SER A 165 6.12 1.53 -9.40
CA SER A 165 5.13 1.70 -8.33
C SER A 165 4.75 0.36 -7.72
N HIS A 166 4.58 -0.71 -8.51
CA HIS A 166 4.29 -2.04 -7.99
C HIS A 166 5.43 -2.62 -7.16
N PHE A 167 6.67 -2.52 -7.66
CA PHE A 167 7.85 -2.94 -6.89
C PHE A 167 7.93 -2.23 -5.53
N THR A 168 7.68 -0.91 -5.51
CA THR A 168 7.72 -0.11 -4.29
C THR A 168 6.52 -0.36 -3.37
N ALA A 169 5.34 -0.64 -3.93
CA ALA A 169 4.16 -1.07 -3.18
C ALA A 169 4.40 -2.43 -2.49
N ILE A 170 4.86 -3.44 -3.23
CA ILE A 170 5.15 -4.77 -2.67
C ILE A 170 6.22 -4.67 -1.58
N THR A 171 7.29 -3.91 -1.83
CA THR A 171 8.34 -3.68 -0.84
C THR A 171 7.79 -3.03 0.43
N GLY A 172 6.97 -1.98 0.27
CA GLY A 172 6.31 -1.30 1.39
C GLY A 172 5.38 -2.23 2.18
N HIS A 173 4.58 -3.03 1.48
CA HIS A 173 3.67 -4.01 2.07
C HIS A 173 4.41 -5.09 2.86
N VAL A 174 5.47 -5.67 2.28
CA VAL A 174 6.33 -6.66 2.96
C VAL A 174 6.95 -6.07 4.22
N LEU A 175 7.59 -4.90 4.13
CA LEU A 175 8.22 -4.25 5.28
C LEU A 175 7.20 -3.96 6.39
N MET A 176 6.06 -3.38 6.03
CA MET A 176 4.99 -3.04 6.96
C MET A 176 4.48 -4.28 7.69
N ILE A 177 4.04 -5.31 6.96
CA ILE A 177 3.40 -6.49 7.55
C ILE A 177 4.40 -7.35 8.32
N SER A 178 5.61 -7.56 7.81
CA SER A 178 6.62 -8.37 8.52
C SER A 178 7.05 -7.71 9.82
N CYS A 179 7.24 -6.39 9.84
CA CYS A 179 7.55 -5.66 11.07
C CYS A 179 6.37 -5.62 12.04
N TRP A 180 5.13 -5.50 11.55
CA TRP A 180 3.94 -5.54 12.39
C TRP A 180 3.71 -6.92 13.01
N TRP A 181 3.81 -7.99 12.21
CA TRP A 181 3.75 -9.35 12.70
C TRP A 181 4.86 -9.62 13.73
N HIS A 182 6.08 -9.14 13.46
CA HIS A 182 7.15 -9.24 14.44
C HIS A 182 6.82 -8.49 15.74
N TRP A 183 6.31 -7.25 15.65
CA TRP A 183 5.89 -6.45 16.80
C TRP A 183 4.82 -7.19 17.64
N TYR A 184 3.82 -7.78 16.97
CA TYR A 184 2.83 -8.66 17.58
C TYR A 184 3.48 -9.84 18.30
N SER A 185 4.34 -10.61 17.62
CA SER A 185 4.99 -11.79 18.19
C SER A 185 5.88 -11.50 19.40
N GLN A 186 6.30 -10.24 19.58
CA GLN A 186 7.06 -9.78 20.75
C GLN A 186 6.14 -9.30 21.88
N GLY A 187 4.83 -9.45 21.75
CA GLY A 187 3.84 -8.98 22.72
C GLY A 187 3.56 -7.48 22.62
N TYR A 188 3.78 -6.87 21.45
CA TYR A 188 3.53 -5.45 21.20
C TYR A 188 4.21 -4.49 22.21
N PRO A 189 5.55 -4.57 22.39
CA PRO A 189 6.28 -3.67 23.27
C PRO A 189 5.97 -2.19 22.97
N GLY A 190 5.64 -1.43 24.02
CA GLY A 190 5.28 0.00 23.97
C GLY A 190 3.80 0.28 23.71
N VAL A 191 2.98 -0.69 23.30
CA VAL A 191 1.54 -0.44 23.03
C VAL A 191 0.78 -0.11 24.30
N SER A 192 0.90 -0.92 25.36
CA SER A 192 0.23 -0.68 26.64
C SER A 192 0.58 0.69 27.25
N GLU A 193 1.87 1.03 27.24
CA GLU A 193 2.36 2.33 27.72
C GLU A 193 1.85 3.50 26.87
N THR A 194 1.69 3.30 25.57
CA THR A 194 1.13 4.34 24.70
C THR A 194 -0.36 4.54 24.95
N LEU A 195 -1.10 3.44 25.11
CA LEU A 195 -2.53 3.48 25.39
C LEU A 195 -2.83 4.19 26.72
N SER A 196 -2.04 3.99 27.77
CA SER A 196 -2.27 4.67 29.06
C SER A 196 -2.15 6.20 29.02
N ASN A 197 -1.59 6.76 27.93
CA ASN A 197 -1.42 8.20 27.73
C ASN A 197 -2.47 8.83 26.78
N LEU A 198 -3.38 8.03 26.24
CA LEU A 198 -4.46 8.54 25.41
C LEU A 198 -5.65 8.99 26.28
N PRO A 199 -6.35 10.07 25.91
CA PRO A 199 -7.50 10.55 26.66
C PRO A 199 -8.69 9.60 26.42
N PHE A 200 -8.89 8.67 27.34
CA PHE A 200 -10.05 7.78 27.36
C PHE A 200 -10.88 8.01 28.63
#